data_AF-A0A7E4VMP8-F1
#
_entry.id   AF-A0A7E4VMP8-F1
#
_cell.length_a   1.000
_cell.length_b   1.000
_cell.length_c   1.000
_cell.angle_alpha   90.00
_cell.angle_beta   90.00
_cell.angle_gamma   90.00
#
_symmetry.space_group_name_H-M   'P 1'
#
loop_
_entity.id
_entity.type
_entity.pdbx_description
1 polymer ?
#
loop_
_entity_poly.entity_id
_entity_poly.type
_entity_poly.pdbx_seq_one_letter_code
_entity_poly.pdbx_strand_id
1 'polypeptide(L)'
;MWPACQFVRGLNVDYAIQQLRFKQKKSTLMLAEIIEEAKNRAKEEFHIGNPSNMFVAEAFPIQHKMIKGARRHAREQWCVIRYRYIHVFVRLEEGEPRNLSTRVRQKDGWEKMEDYYAYLRDRDFKYSL
;
A
#
# COMPACT_ATOMS: atom_id res chain seq x y z
N MET A 1 1.34 -7.82 -6.74
CA MET A 1 1.75 -7.41 -5.39
C MET A 1 1.27 -6.00 -5.05
N TRP A 2 1.65 -4.96 -5.83
CA TRP A 2 1.25 -3.57 -5.55
C TRP A 2 -0.25 -3.33 -5.28
N PRO A 3 -1.19 -3.86 -6.09
CA PRO A 3 -2.62 -3.68 -5.81
C PRO A 3 -3.09 -4.35 -4.51
N ALA A 4 -2.45 -5.47 -4.11
CA ALA A 4 -2.77 -6.15 -2.86
C ALA A 4 -2.29 -5.33 -1.65
N CYS A 5 -1.10 -4.75 -1.73
CA CYS A 5 -0.58 -3.86 -0.69
C CYS A 5 -1.44 -2.59 -0.54
N GLN A 6 -1.84 -1.97 -1.65
CA GLN A 6 -2.75 -0.82 -1.62
C GLN A 6 -4.14 -1.15 -1.08
N PHE A 7 -4.64 -2.34 -1.36
CA PHE A 7 -5.95 -2.80 -0.88
C PHE A 7 -6.01 -2.92 0.64
N VAL A 8 -4.90 -3.30 1.27
CA VAL A 8 -4.83 -3.57 2.70
C VAL A 8 -4.43 -2.35 3.53
N ARG A 9 -3.65 -1.45 2.93
CA ARG A 9 -3.16 -0.24 3.61
C ARG A 9 -4.31 0.51 4.25
N GLY A 10 -4.25 0.72 5.56
CA GLY A 10 -5.21 1.43 6.42
C GLY A 10 -6.39 0.58 6.92
N LEU A 11 -6.42 -0.72 6.64
CA LEU A 11 -7.36 -1.66 7.25
C LEU A 11 -6.84 -2.16 8.60
N ASN A 12 -7.75 -2.56 9.48
CA ASN A 12 -7.41 -3.38 10.64
C ASN A 12 -6.77 -4.69 10.17
N VAL A 13 -5.77 -5.17 10.91
CA VAL A 13 -4.99 -6.37 10.60
C VAL A 13 -5.87 -7.61 10.42
N ASP A 14 -6.83 -7.86 11.30
CA ASP A 14 -7.66 -9.08 11.24
C ASP A 14 -8.60 -9.05 10.03
N TYR A 15 -9.21 -7.89 9.81
CA TYR A 15 -10.05 -7.68 8.64
C TYR A 15 -9.23 -7.80 7.35
N ALA A 16 -8.01 -7.25 7.32
CA ALA A 16 -7.11 -7.38 6.19
C ALA A 16 -6.79 -8.85 5.86
N ILE A 17 -6.40 -9.66 6.85
CA ILE A 17 -6.10 -11.08 6.64
C ILE A 17 -7.32 -11.81 6.05
N GLN A 18 -8.51 -11.56 6.60
CA GLN A 18 -9.75 -12.17 6.10
C GLN A 18 -10.05 -11.77 4.65
N GLN A 19 -9.98 -10.48 4.33
CA GLN A 19 -10.21 -9.97 2.98
C GLN A 19 -9.18 -10.52 1.98
N LEU A 20 -7.92 -10.64 2.40
CA LEU A 20 -6.86 -11.20 1.59
C LEU A 20 -7.11 -12.68 1.27
N ARG A 21 -7.47 -13.49 2.28
CA ARG A 21 -7.79 -14.91 2.10
C ARG A 21 -9.00 -15.10 1.17
N PHE A 22 -10.02 -14.24 1.26
CA PHE A 22 -11.21 -14.31 0.40
C PHE A 22 -10.91 -14.08 -1.09
N LYS A 23 -9.95 -13.21 -1.43
CA LYS A 23 -9.62 -12.91 -2.84
C LYS A 23 -8.88 -14.06 -3.56
N GLN A 24 -8.33 -15.04 -2.83
CA GLN A 24 -7.72 -16.27 -3.37
C GLN A 24 -6.71 -16.11 -4.52
N LYS A 25 -5.96 -15.01 -4.56
CA LYS A 25 -4.84 -14.82 -5.52
C LYS A 25 -3.52 -15.16 -4.85
N LYS A 26 -2.56 -15.70 -5.61
CA LYS A 26 -1.22 -16.04 -5.12
C LYS A 26 -0.55 -14.91 -4.32
N SER A 27 -0.55 -13.68 -4.84
CA SER A 27 0.07 -12.54 -4.13
C SER A 27 -0.64 -12.19 -2.83
N THR A 28 -1.94 -12.47 -2.78
CA THR A 28 -2.82 -12.08 -1.69
C THR A 28 -2.72 -13.07 -0.54
N LEU A 29 -2.60 -14.36 -0.85
CA LEU A 29 -2.31 -15.41 0.13
C LEU A 29 -0.92 -15.19 0.78
N MET A 30 0.11 -14.94 -0.04
CA MET A 30 1.45 -14.60 0.48
C MET A 30 1.42 -13.37 1.39
N LEU A 31 0.67 -12.33 1.02
CA LEU A 31 0.58 -11.12 1.84
C LEU A 31 -0.18 -11.38 3.16
N ALA A 32 -1.18 -12.28 3.15
CA ALA A 32 -1.89 -12.66 4.37
C ALA A 32 -0.95 -13.37 5.35
N GLU A 33 -0.14 -14.31 4.86
CA GLU A 33 0.88 -15.01 5.65
C GLU A 33 1.90 -14.03 6.25
N ILE A 34 2.40 -13.08 5.46
CA ILE A 34 3.34 -12.05 5.93
C ILE A 34 2.73 -11.18 7.05
N ILE A 35 1.46 -10.78 6.90
CA ILE A 35 0.78 -9.95 7.91
C ILE A 35 0.49 -10.76 9.19
N GLU A 36 0.13 -12.03 9.04
CA GLU A 36 -0.10 -12.95 10.16
C GLU A 36 1.20 -13.21 10.94
N GLU A 37 2.31 -13.43 10.24
CA GLU A 37 3.64 -13.52 10.86
C GLU A 37 4.03 -12.22 11.57
N ALA A 38 3.81 -11.07 10.93
CA ALA A 38 4.08 -9.77 11.55
C ALA A 38 3.23 -9.52 12.80
N LYS A 39 1.96 -9.96 12.81
CA LYS A 39 1.07 -9.90 13.98
C LYS A 39 1.59 -10.77 15.12
N ASN A 40 2.10 -11.96 14.82
CA ASN A 40 2.69 -12.85 15.83
C ASN A 40 3.98 -12.25 16.40
N ARG A 41 4.87 -11.72 15.55
CA ARG A 41 6.09 -11.03 15.99
C ARG A 41 5.79 -9.80 16.83
N ALA A 42 4.76 -9.03 16.49
CA ALA A 42 4.28 -7.90 17.30
C ALA A 42 3.91 -8.32 18.74
N LYS A 43 3.28 -9.49 18.90
CA LYS A 43 2.92 -10.03 20.22
C LYS A 43 4.15 -10.54 20.99
N GLU A 44 5.04 -11.25 20.31
CA GLU A 44 6.17 -11.96 20.92
C GLU A 44 7.38 -11.06 21.19
N GLU A 45 7.81 -10.28 20.19
CA GLU A 45 9.03 -9.47 20.24
C GLU A 45 8.78 -8.08 20.84
N PHE A 46 7.62 -7.47 20.54
CA PHE A 46 7.31 -6.08 20.91
C PHE A 46 6.30 -5.96 22.06
N HIS A 47 5.83 -7.09 22.60
CA HIS A 47 4.92 -7.18 23.74
C HIS A 47 3.66 -6.30 23.62
N ILE A 48 3.07 -6.22 22.43
CA ILE A 48 1.83 -5.49 22.19
C ILE A 48 0.67 -6.22 22.86
N GLY A 49 -0.02 -5.53 23.79
CA GLY A 49 -1.06 -6.13 24.64
C GLY A 49 -2.28 -6.64 23.87
N ASN A 50 -2.72 -5.89 22.85
CA ASN A 50 -3.83 -6.32 21.97
C ASN A 50 -3.42 -6.30 20.49
N PRO A 51 -2.90 -7.42 19.95
CA PRO A 51 -2.50 -7.51 18.54
C PRO A 51 -3.65 -7.32 17.54
N SER A 52 -4.90 -7.46 17.96
CA SER A 52 -6.08 -7.18 17.12
C SER A 52 -6.40 -5.69 17.03
N ASN A 53 -5.88 -4.87 17.95
CA ASN A 53 -5.96 -3.41 17.90
C ASN A 53 -4.76 -2.80 17.15
N MET A 54 -4.46 -3.37 15.99
CA MET A 54 -3.43 -2.88 15.08
C MET A 54 -4.01 -2.68 13.70
N PHE A 55 -3.40 -1.78 12.93
CA PHE A 55 -3.74 -1.56 11.54
C PHE A 55 -2.49 -1.55 10.64
N VAL A 56 -2.72 -1.76 9.34
CA VAL A 56 -1.64 -1.77 8.35
C VAL A 56 -1.34 -0.33 7.93
N ALA A 57 -0.36 0.31 8.54
CA ALA A 57 -0.01 1.70 8.23
C ALA A 57 0.60 1.85 6.83
N GLU A 58 1.57 0.97 6.51
CA GLU A 58 2.26 0.95 5.23
C GLU A 58 2.46 -0.47 4.75
N ALA A 59 2.22 -0.69 3.46
CA ALA A 59 2.56 -1.93 2.78
C ALA A 59 3.01 -1.57 1.37
N PHE A 60 4.20 -2.03 0.97
CA PHE A 60 4.69 -1.82 -0.37
C PHE A 60 5.66 -2.92 -0.82
N PRO A 61 5.63 -3.28 -2.12
CA PRO A 61 6.62 -4.13 -2.74
C PRO A 61 7.78 -3.30 -3.36
N ILE A 62 9.00 -3.79 -3.23
CA ILE A 62 10.19 -3.29 -3.93
C ILE A 62 10.71 -4.36 -4.89
N GLN A 63 11.06 -3.95 -6.11
CA GLN A 63 11.68 -4.85 -7.08
C GLN A 63 13.07 -5.30 -6.59
N HIS A 64 13.32 -6.61 -6.62
CA HIS A 64 14.62 -7.20 -6.31
C HIS A 64 15.36 -7.61 -7.61
N LYS A 65 16.42 -8.42 -7.46
CA LYS A 65 17.21 -9.00 -8.55
C LYS A 65 16.30 -9.61 -9.61
N MET A 66 16.63 -9.30 -10.86
CA MET A 66 15.95 -9.86 -12.02
C MET A 66 16.91 -10.84 -12.70
N ILE A 67 16.55 -12.13 -12.70
CA ILE A 67 17.35 -13.16 -13.35
C ILE A 67 16.91 -13.24 -14.81
N LYS A 68 17.88 -13.14 -15.73
CA LYS A 68 17.65 -13.29 -17.16
C LYS A 68 17.83 -14.75 -17.55
N GLY A 69 16.82 -15.31 -18.21
CA GLY A 69 16.90 -16.61 -18.87
C GLY A 69 16.75 -16.45 -20.38
N ALA A 70 16.90 -17.54 -21.12
CA ALA A 70 16.74 -17.58 -22.56
C ALA A 70 15.61 -18.56 -22.92
N ARG A 71 14.69 -18.13 -23.79
CA ARG A 71 13.64 -18.97 -24.38
C ARG A 71 13.88 -19.09 -25.86
N ARG A 72 13.96 -20.32 -26.34
CA ARG A 72 14.01 -20.62 -27.76
C ARG A 72 12.61 -20.50 -28.37
N HIS A 73 12.53 -19.81 -29.50
CA HIS A 73 11.37 -19.74 -30.39
C HIS A 73 11.68 -20.50 -31.69
N ALA A 74 10.68 -20.59 -32.58
CA ALA A 74 10.87 -21.18 -33.90
C ALA A 74 11.93 -20.41 -34.71
N ARG A 75 12.53 -21.08 -35.71
CA ARG A 75 13.55 -20.50 -36.61
C ARG A 75 14.77 -19.93 -35.86
N GLU A 76 15.22 -20.65 -34.82
CA GLU A 76 16.44 -20.32 -34.05
C GLU A 76 16.43 -18.93 -33.37
N GLN A 77 15.25 -18.33 -33.19
CA GLN A 77 15.14 -17.07 -32.47
C GLN A 77 15.25 -17.27 -30.96
N TRP A 78 16.07 -16.46 -30.30
CA TRP A 78 16.25 -16.45 -28.86
C TRP A 78 15.61 -15.20 -28.24
N CYS A 79 14.72 -15.40 -27.27
CA CYS A 79 14.10 -14.32 -26.51
C CYS A 79 14.57 -14.34 -25.05
N VAL A 80 14.89 -13.18 -24.50
CA VAL A 80 15.33 -13.07 -23.10
C VAL A 80 14.12 -13.04 -22.16
N ILE A 81 13.94 -14.10 -21.36
CA ILE A 81 12.97 -14.13 -20.27
C ILE A 81 13.55 -13.38 -19.07
N ARG A 82 12.69 -12.69 -18.31
CA ARG A 82 13.06 -11.99 -17.08
C ARG A 82 12.25 -12.56 -15.90
N TYR A 83 12.90 -13.33 -15.04
CA TYR A 83 12.33 -13.76 -13.76
C TYR A 83 12.47 -12.63 -12.75
N ARG A 84 11.34 -12.02 -12.36
CA ARG A 84 11.30 -10.86 -11.47
C ARG A 84 11.02 -11.31 -10.05
N TYR A 85 11.91 -10.96 -9.13
CA TYR A 85 11.73 -11.15 -7.70
C TYR A 85 11.38 -9.82 -7.03
N ILE A 86 10.69 -9.90 -5.90
CA ILE A 86 10.13 -8.75 -5.19
C ILE A 86 10.32 -9.00 -3.70
N HIS A 87 10.71 -7.96 -2.96
CA HIS A 87 10.62 -7.90 -1.51
C HIS A 87 9.34 -7.18 -1.11
N VAL A 88 8.68 -7.63 -0.06
CA VAL A 88 7.46 -7.02 0.45
C VAL A 88 7.72 -6.52 1.85
N PHE A 89 7.40 -5.26 2.10
CA PHE A 89 7.54 -4.63 3.40
C PHE A 89 6.16 -4.25 3.92
N VAL A 90 5.94 -4.49 5.22
CA VAL A 90 4.72 -4.18 5.94
C VAL A 90 5.09 -3.50 7.26
N ARG A 91 4.43 -2.39 7.57
CA ARG A 91 4.50 -1.74 8.88
C ARG A 91 3.12 -1.81 9.54
N LEU A 92 3.07 -2.41 10.71
CA LEU A 92 1.89 -2.42 11.58
C LEU A 92 2.06 -1.34 12.65
N GLU A 93 0.99 -0.61 12.93
CA GLU A 93 0.95 0.39 14.00
C GLU A 93 -0.20 0.04 14.96
N GLU A 94 0.02 0.28 16.25
CA GLU A 94 -1.00 0.10 17.28
C GLU A 94 -2.02 1.24 17.23
N GLY A 95 -3.28 0.90 17.46
CA GLY A 95 -4.40 1.85 17.49
C GLY A 95 -5.47 1.54 16.47
N GLU A 96 -6.43 2.45 16.37
CA GLU A 96 -7.53 2.32 15.42
C GLU A 96 -7.04 2.54 13.98
N PRO A 97 -7.57 1.76 13.02
CA PRO A 97 -7.27 1.97 11.62
C PRO A 97 -7.61 3.41 11.23
N ARG A 98 -6.60 4.14 10.79
CA ARG A 98 -6.82 5.47 10.22
C ARG A 98 -7.75 5.32 9.02
N ASN A 99 -8.98 5.81 9.15
CA ASN A 99 -9.97 5.78 8.08
C ASN A 99 -9.34 6.25 6.77
N LEU A 100 -9.12 5.36 5.79
CA LEU A 100 -8.62 5.73 4.45
C LEU A 100 -9.62 6.58 3.68
N SER A 101 -10.84 6.73 4.21
CA SER A 101 -11.76 7.80 3.84
C SER A 101 -11.13 9.19 4.01
N THR A 102 -9.98 9.30 4.69
CA THR A 102 -9.05 10.42 4.61
C THR A 102 -8.18 10.41 3.33
N ARG A 103 -8.62 9.83 2.21
CA ARG A 103 -8.42 10.54 0.94
C ARG A 103 -9.13 11.85 1.17
N VAL A 104 -8.36 12.93 1.39
CA VAL A 104 -8.84 14.28 1.72
C VAL A 104 -10.31 14.39 1.36
N ARG A 105 -11.17 14.46 2.38
CA ARG A 105 -12.63 14.57 2.20
C ARG A 105 -12.84 15.47 1.00
N GLN A 106 -13.56 14.99 -0.02
CA GLN A 106 -13.77 15.80 -1.19
C GLN A 106 -14.33 17.14 -0.72
N LYS A 107 -13.61 18.21 -1.03
CA LYS A 107 -13.98 19.54 -0.57
C LYS A 107 -15.40 19.83 -1.01
N ASP A 108 -16.19 20.35 -0.09
CA ASP A 108 -17.55 20.76 -0.41
C ASP A 108 -17.54 21.97 -1.37
N GLY A 109 -18.66 22.27 -2.02
CA GLY A 109 -18.79 23.44 -2.91
C GLY A 109 -18.39 24.74 -2.23
N TRP A 110 -18.77 24.89 -0.94
CA TRP A 110 -18.41 26.04 -0.11
C TRP A 110 -16.91 26.12 0.19
N GLU A 111 -16.29 25.01 0.57
CA GLU A 111 -14.83 24.97 0.82
C GLU A 111 -14.04 25.31 -0.46
N LYS A 112 -14.50 24.84 -1.62
CA LYS A 112 -13.91 25.22 -2.92
C LYS A 112 -14.09 26.70 -3.23
N MET A 113 -15.23 27.28 -2.88
CA MET A 113 -15.51 28.71 -3.03
C MET A 113 -14.57 29.55 -2.15
N GLU A 114 -14.38 29.14 -0.89
CA GLU A 114 -13.45 29.80 0.04
C GLU A 114 -12.01 29.74 -0.44
N ASP A 115 -11.53 28.57 -0.90
CA ASP A 115 -10.20 28.44 -1.52
C ASP A 115 -10.04 29.39 -2.71
N TYR A 116 -11.08 29.48 -3.55
CA TYR A 116 -11.06 30.34 -4.74
C TYR A 116 -11.04 31.82 -4.37
N TYR A 117 -11.81 32.23 -3.35
CA TYR A 117 -11.73 33.59 -2.83
C TYR A 117 -10.40 33.91 -2.18
N ALA A 118 -9.81 32.97 -1.44
CA ALA A 118 -8.47 33.13 -0.89
C ALA A 118 -7.46 33.36 -2.01
N TYR A 119 -7.48 32.54 -3.06
CA TYR A 119 -6.65 32.72 -4.25
C TYR A 119 -6.85 34.10 -4.93
N LEU A 120 -8.09 34.55 -5.08
CA LEU A 120 -8.38 35.86 -5.67
C LEU A 120 -7.95 37.04 -4.79
N ARG A 121 -7.92 36.87 -3.47
CA ARG A 121 -7.47 37.89 -2.51
C ARG A 121 -5.96 37.94 -2.37
N ASP A 122 -5.30 36.80 -2.49
CA ASP A 122 -3.84 36.66 -2.39
C ASP A 122 -3.10 37.02 -3.69
N ARG A 123 -3.85 37.35 -4.76
CA ARG A 123 -3.25 37.72 -6.04
C ARG A 123 -2.60 39.11 -5.94
N ASP A 124 -1.32 39.17 -6.28
CA ASP A 124 -0.56 40.42 -6.42
C ASP A 124 -0.07 40.62 -7.86
N PHE A 125 0.31 41.87 -8.17
CA PHE A 125 0.90 42.20 -9.47
C PHE A 125 2.32 41.65 -9.55
N LYS A 126 2.51 40.59 -10.37
CA LYS A 126 3.80 39.90 -10.51
C LYS A 126 4.98 40.79 -10.94
N TYR A 127 4.71 41.92 -11.60
CA TYR A 127 5.72 42.84 -12.12
C TYR A 127 5.36 44.30 -11.81
N SER A 128 4.98 44.62 -10.57
CA SER A 128 4.97 46.01 -10.05
C SER A 128 6.07 46.20 -9.00
N LEU A 129 6.50 47.45 -8.79
CA LEU A 129 7.46 47.83 -7.74
C LEU A 129 7.01 47.38 -6.36
#